data_AF-A0A1Z8W8I3-F1
#
_entry.id   AF-A0A1Z8W8I3-F1
#
_cell.length_a   1.000
_cell.length_b   1.000
_cell.length_c   1.000
_cell.angle_alpha   90.00
_cell.angle_beta   90.00
_cell.angle_gamma   90.00
#
_symmetry.space_group_name_H-M   'P 1'
#
loop_
_entity.id
_entity.type
_entity.pdbx_description
1 polymer ?
#
loop_
_entity_poly.entity_id
_entity_poly.type
_entity_poly.pdbx_seq_one_letter_code
_entity_poly.pdbx_strand_id
1 'polypeptide(L)'
;MATKQKATSKKWVVKDRTYALLGNKMPLTLTLASKHHGRTPLMWFDEEKGFSRELRYAINQKSPFVDEQKGRSTLQHIVFKDGNLFVSKVDQCLQKLLSLYHPQRNVTYYEIDNVEEAKDELQDIELEIEALNLANKLEVDHAEAVLRVEQGSSVSRMTSQEIKRDLLLFAKEDPALFINLVNDDNVQLRNFTIKATEASIIYLDQEQRNFFWYNNNKKLMTVPFDENPYSAFAAYLKTDEGSEVYKAIEKKFK
;
A
#
# COMPACT_ATOMS: atom_id res chain seq x y z
N MET A 1 -20.08 -8.59 22.53
CA MET A 1 -19.86 -7.17 22.88
C MET A 1 -18.45 -6.80 22.44
N ALA A 2 -18.32 -6.13 21.30
CA ALA A 2 -17.02 -5.77 20.72
C ALA A 2 -16.48 -4.49 21.39
N THR A 3 -15.36 -4.62 22.08
CA THR A 3 -14.59 -3.52 22.68
C THR A 3 -14.03 -2.64 21.56
N LYS A 4 -14.68 -1.50 21.30
CA LYS A 4 -14.11 -0.41 20.50
C LYS A 4 -12.78 0.02 21.13
N GLN A 5 -11.68 -0.30 20.48
CA GLN A 5 -10.38 0.28 20.77
C GLN A 5 -10.50 1.80 20.67
N LYS A 6 -10.39 2.49 21.82
CA LYS A 6 -10.19 3.93 21.84
C LYS A 6 -8.88 4.21 21.11
N ALA A 7 -8.98 4.82 19.93
CA ALA A 7 -7.85 5.45 19.28
C ALA A 7 -7.21 6.40 20.30
N THR A 8 -6.05 6.01 20.81
CA THR A 8 -5.20 6.86 21.61
C THR A 8 -4.85 8.04 20.73
N SER A 9 -5.38 9.21 21.06
CA SER A 9 -4.94 10.47 20.45
C SER A 9 -3.41 10.47 20.49
N LYS A 10 -2.75 10.49 19.32
CA LYS A 10 -1.29 10.65 19.21
C LYS A 10 -0.96 11.92 20.01
N LYS A 11 -0.55 11.77 21.28
CA LYS A 11 -0.16 12.90 22.13
C LYS A 11 1.01 13.55 21.42
N TRP A 12 0.86 14.83 21.06
CA TRP A 12 1.90 15.57 20.38
C TRP A 12 3.20 15.55 21.22
N VAL A 13 4.24 14.89 20.71
CA VAL A 13 5.51 14.71 21.43
C VAL A 13 6.46 15.84 21.08
N VAL A 14 7.11 16.42 22.09
CA VAL A 14 8.15 17.44 21.89
C VAL A 14 9.43 16.75 21.40
N LYS A 15 9.78 16.94 20.13
CA LYS A 15 11.00 16.44 19.48
C LYS A 15 11.55 17.50 18.54
N ASP A 16 12.80 17.38 18.11
CA ASP A 16 13.32 18.22 17.03
C ASP A 16 12.58 17.85 15.73
N ARG A 17 12.16 18.85 14.95
CA ARG A 17 11.32 18.66 13.76
C ARG A 17 11.88 19.43 12.58
N THR A 18 11.78 18.82 11.42
CA THR A 18 12.12 19.45 10.14
C THR A 18 10.84 19.62 9.33
N TYR A 19 10.62 20.81 8.80
CA TYR A 19 9.52 21.09 7.88
C TYR A 19 10.08 21.39 6.50
N ALA A 20 9.45 20.88 5.46
CA ALA A 20 9.82 21.12 4.07
C ALA A 20 8.67 21.74 3.29
N LEU A 21 9.00 22.62 2.34
CA LEU A 21 8.01 23.22 1.45
C LEU A 21 7.44 22.20 0.47
N LEU A 22 6.14 22.29 0.23
CA LEU A 22 5.43 21.45 -0.72
C LEU A 22 5.56 22.05 -2.13
N GLY A 23 6.23 21.32 -3.03
CA GLY A 23 6.31 21.66 -4.45
C GLY A 23 7.73 21.69 -5.03
N ASN A 24 7.83 21.69 -6.35
CA ASN A 24 9.10 21.56 -7.10
C ASN A 24 9.93 22.87 -7.18
N LYS A 25 9.66 23.83 -6.30
CA LYS A 25 10.35 25.12 -6.24
C LYS A 25 11.02 25.24 -4.89
N MET A 26 12.35 25.25 -4.87
CA MET A 26 13.18 25.52 -3.69
C MET A 26 13.64 26.99 -3.75
N PRO A 27 12.81 27.96 -3.31
CA PRO A 27 13.28 29.33 -3.22
C PRO A 27 14.41 29.44 -2.20
N LEU A 28 15.37 30.34 -2.44
CA LEU A 28 16.46 30.64 -1.50
C LEU A 28 15.92 30.98 -0.10
N THR A 29 14.82 31.74 -0.05
CA THR A 29 14.08 32.02 1.18
C THR A 29 12.58 32.13 0.95
N LEU A 30 11.77 31.47 1.77
CA LEU A 30 10.32 31.71 1.86
C LEU A 30 9.96 32.12 3.28
N THR A 31 9.23 33.22 3.45
CA THR A 31 8.74 33.65 4.76
C THR A 31 7.27 33.33 4.91
N LEU A 32 6.91 32.51 5.91
CA LEU A 32 5.52 32.27 6.28
C LEU A 32 4.97 33.42 7.14
N ALA A 33 3.65 33.61 7.08
CA ALA A 33 2.96 34.58 7.90
C ALA A 33 3.03 34.19 9.39
N SER A 34 3.62 35.05 10.21
CA SER A 34 3.78 34.83 11.66
C SER A 34 2.67 35.49 12.50
N LYS A 35 1.80 36.29 11.90
CA LYS A 35 0.68 36.98 12.56
C LYS A 35 -0.50 37.04 11.62
N HIS A 36 -1.71 36.99 12.18
CA HIS A 36 -2.92 37.30 11.44
C HIS A 36 -2.84 38.68 10.76
N HIS A 37 -3.15 38.70 9.47
CA HIS A 37 -3.32 39.92 8.70
C HIS A 37 -4.48 39.74 7.73
N GLY A 38 -5.16 40.81 7.34
CA GLY A 38 -6.33 40.72 6.45
C GLY A 38 -6.02 40.04 5.10
N ARG A 39 -4.77 40.10 4.62
CA ARG A 39 -4.30 39.40 3.41
C ARG A 39 -3.90 37.94 3.64
N THR A 40 -3.53 37.57 4.87
CA THR A 40 -3.06 36.24 5.25
C THR A 40 -3.72 35.87 6.59
N PRO A 41 -4.97 35.36 6.55
CA PRO A 41 -5.72 35.08 7.77
C PRO A 41 -5.07 33.91 8.51
N LEU A 42 -4.55 34.19 9.70
CA LEU A 42 -3.98 33.20 10.62
C LEU A 42 -4.98 32.95 11.76
N MET A 43 -6.02 32.19 11.45
CA MET A 43 -7.09 31.83 12.39
C MET A 43 -7.20 30.31 12.48
N TRP A 44 -7.51 29.80 13.66
CA TRP A 44 -7.80 28.38 13.87
C TRP A 44 -9.13 28.21 14.61
N PHE A 45 -9.98 27.34 14.10
CA PHE A 45 -11.29 27.07 14.70
C PHE A 45 -11.13 26.06 15.83
N ASP A 46 -11.47 26.48 17.05
CA ASP A 46 -11.46 25.60 18.20
C ASP A 46 -12.83 24.95 18.41
N GLU A 47 -12.93 23.66 18.11
CA GLU A 47 -14.16 22.88 18.29
C GLU A 47 -14.59 22.79 19.76
N GLU A 48 -13.66 22.85 20.73
CA GLU A 48 -14.00 22.73 22.14
C GLU A 48 -14.62 24.02 22.69
N LYS A 49 -14.17 25.18 22.18
CA LYS A 49 -14.67 26.49 22.62
C LYS A 49 -15.72 27.09 21.68
N GLY A 50 -15.87 26.55 20.47
CA GLY A 50 -16.86 26.99 19.48
C GLY A 50 -16.56 28.34 18.82
N PHE A 51 -15.33 28.86 18.89
CA PHE A 51 -14.94 30.11 18.24
C PHE A 51 -13.56 30.04 17.56
N SER A 52 -13.35 30.92 16.57
CA SER A 52 -12.08 31.04 15.86
C SER A 52 -11.07 31.85 16.68
N ARG A 53 -9.93 31.24 16.99
CA ARG A 53 -8.83 31.89 17.71
C ARG A 53 -7.82 32.48 16.73
N GLU A 54 -7.33 33.67 17.05
CA GLU A 54 -6.24 34.31 16.32
C GLU A 54 -4.90 33.65 16.68
N LEU A 55 -4.11 33.33 15.66
CA LEU A 55 -2.77 32.78 15.80
C LEU A 55 -1.71 33.87 15.61
N ARG A 56 -0.70 33.84 16.47
CA ARG A 56 0.47 34.72 16.42
C ARG A 56 1.70 34.03 16.96
N TYR A 57 2.75 33.95 16.15
CA TYR A 57 4.05 33.47 16.58
C TYR A 57 4.84 34.57 17.30
N ALA A 58 5.17 34.33 18.57
CA ALA A 58 6.08 35.15 19.35
C ALA A 58 7.04 34.26 20.14
N ILE A 59 8.34 34.57 20.10
CA ILE A 59 9.39 33.73 20.69
C ILE A 59 9.25 33.65 22.22
N ASN A 60 8.86 34.75 22.84
CA ASN A 60 8.81 34.87 24.30
C ASN A 60 7.50 34.35 24.91
N GLN A 61 6.65 33.70 24.13
CA GLN A 61 5.34 33.21 24.54
C GLN A 61 5.28 31.68 24.49
N LYS A 62 4.50 31.08 25.39
CA LYS A 62 4.35 29.62 25.50
C LYS A 62 3.31 29.03 24.53
N SER A 63 2.38 29.85 24.07
CA SER A 63 1.25 29.46 23.24
C SER A 63 1.19 30.30 21.97
N PRO A 64 0.83 29.70 20.82
CA PRO A 64 0.63 30.43 19.57
C PRO A 64 -0.69 31.22 19.53
N PHE A 65 -1.61 31.00 20.48
CA PHE A 65 -2.89 31.70 20.49
C PHE A 65 -2.80 33.07 21.17
N VAL A 66 -3.37 34.11 20.54
CA VAL A 66 -3.26 35.49 21.03
C VAL A 66 -3.93 35.71 22.39
N ASP A 67 -5.04 35.02 22.66
CA ASP A 67 -5.79 35.07 23.92
C ASP A 67 -5.00 34.54 25.13
N GLU A 68 -4.04 33.65 24.89
CA GLU A 68 -3.22 33.02 25.93
C GLU A 68 -1.88 33.72 26.18
N GLN A 69 -1.51 34.67 25.32
CA GLN A 69 -0.23 35.39 25.39
C GLN A 69 -0.25 36.48 26.45
N LYS A 70 0.80 36.53 27.28
CA LYS A 70 0.90 37.47 28.41
C LYS A 70 2.07 38.43 28.22
N GLY A 71 1.82 39.73 28.42
CA GLY A 71 2.84 40.77 28.36
C GLY A 71 3.24 41.18 26.94
N ARG A 72 4.46 41.71 26.79
CA ARG A 72 4.97 42.14 25.48
C ARG A 72 5.22 40.92 24.59
N SER A 73 4.98 41.04 23.30
CA SER A 73 5.17 39.95 22.33
C SER A 73 6.31 40.30 21.37
N THR A 74 7.35 39.48 21.34
CA THR A 74 8.46 39.62 20.39
C THR A 74 8.16 38.76 19.16
N LEU A 75 7.69 39.43 18.10
CA LEU A 75 7.38 38.79 16.82
C LEU A 75 8.67 38.39 16.10
N GLN A 76 8.63 37.21 15.47
CA GLN A 76 9.71 36.70 14.63
C GLN A 76 9.15 36.20 13.31
N HIS A 77 9.95 36.28 12.26
CA HIS A 77 9.61 35.70 10.96
C HIS A 77 9.93 34.21 10.91
N ILE A 78 9.04 33.43 10.32
CA ILE A 78 9.24 31.99 10.07
C ILE A 78 9.80 31.88 8.66
N VAL A 79 11.10 31.58 8.53
CA VAL A 79 11.81 31.60 7.25
C VAL A 79 12.32 30.20 6.90
N PHE A 80 11.80 29.64 5.82
CA PHE A 80 12.34 28.45 5.18
C PHE A 80 13.55 28.87 4.35
N LYS A 81 14.67 28.18 4.53
CA LYS A 81 15.91 28.38 3.77
C LYS A 81 16.12 27.15 2.89
N ASP A 82 16.36 27.36 1.60
CA ASP A 82 16.56 26.28 0.64
C ASP A 82 15.46 25.20 0.72
N GLY A 83 14.20 25.63 0.90
CA GLY A 83 13.04 24.74 1.01
C GLY A 83 12.81 24.08 2.38
N ASN A 84 13.74 24.18 3.34
CA ASN A 84 13.65 23.51 4.63
C ASN A 84 13.64 24.49 5.82
N LEU A 85 12.99 24.08 6.92
CA LEU A 85 12.99 24.78 8.19
C LEU A 85 13.22 23.75 9.31
N PHE A 86 14.37 23.85 9.97
CA PHE A 86 14.67 23.09 11.17
C PHE A 86 14.17 23.84 12.42
N VAL A 87 13.38 23.17 13.26
CA VAL A 87 12.84 23.73 14.51
C VAL A 87 13.23 22.85 15.68
N SER A 88 14.03 23.42 16.59
CA SER A 88 14.44 22.74 17.81
C SER A 88 13.27 22.51 18.77
N LYS A 89 13.37 21.44 19.58
CA LYS A 89 12.45 21.10 20.68
C LYS A 89 12.26 22.22 21.71
N VAL A 90 13.19 23.17 21.79
CA VAL A 90 13.10 24.34 22.69
C VAL A 90 12.00 25.31 22.22
N ASP A 91 11.82 25.45 20.90
CA ASP A 91 10.86 26.38 20.29
C ASP A 91 9.45 25.80 20.19
N GLN A 92 8.91 25.36 21.33
CA GLN A 92 7.62 24.67 21.41
C GLN A 92 6.45 25.50 20.84
N CYS A 93 6.51 26.84 20.96
CA CYS A 93 5.51 27.74 20.39
C CYS A 93 5.47 27.63 18.85
N LEU A 94 6.65 27.64 18.21
CA LEU A 94 6.77 27.50 16.76
C LEU A 94 6.33 26.11 16.30
N GLN A 95 6.77 25.07 17.00
CA GLN A 95 6.40 23.70 16.62
C GLN A 95 4.90 23.44 16.76
N LYS A 96 4.26 23.93 17.84
CA LYS A 96 2.80 23.82 17.99
C LYS A 96 2.06 24.56 16.88
N LEU A 97 2.52 25.77 16.55
CA LEU A 97 1.95 26.51 15.44
C LEU A 97 2.04 25.68 14.14
N LEU A 98 3.25 25.26 13.76
CA LEU A 98 3.49 24.62 12.47
C LEU A 98 2.88 23.21 12.36
N SER A 99 2.91 22.41 13.43
CA SER A 99 2.44 21.03 13.42
C SER A 99 0.98 20.85 13.81
N LEU A 100 0.31 21.82 14.45
CA LEU A 100 -1.07 21.63 14.90
C LEU A 100 -2.05 22.65 14.31
N TYR A 101 -1.67 23.92 14.27
CA TYR A 101 -2.66 25.00 14.12
C TYR A 101 -2.54 25.81 12.83
N HIS A 102 -1.39 25.80 12.17
CA HIS A 102 -1.14 26.69 11.04
C HIS A 102 -2.01 26.31 9.82
N PRO A 103 -2.80 27.24 9.24
CA PRO A 103 -3.71 26.94 8.13
C PRO A 103 -3.02 26.42 6.86
N GLN A 104 -1.75 26.75 6.66
CA GLN A 104 -0.98 26.33 5.48
C GLN A 104 -0.25 24.98 5.65
N ARG A 105 -0.46 24.28 6.77
CA ARG A 105 0.05 22.92 6.97
C ARG A 105 -0.55 21.98 5.92
N ASN A 106 0.28 21.16 5.29
CA ASN A 106 -0.04 20.26 4.17
C ASN A 106 -0.54 20.97 2.90
N VAL A 107 -0.48 22.30 2.84
CA VAL A 107 -0.79 23.10 1.64
C VAL A 107 0.48 23.73 1.08
N THR A 108 1.26 24.38 1.94
CA THR A 108 2.51 25.06 1.56
C THR A 108 3.75 24.33 2.08
N TYR A 109 3.62 23.60 3.18
CA TYR A 109 4.71 22.83 3.77
C TYR A 109 4.16 21.61 4.51
N TYR A 110 5.02 20.61 4.73
CA TYR A 110 4.72 19.42 5.51
C TYR A 110 5.84 19.15 6.53
N GLU A 111 5.54 18.34 7.54
CA GLU A 111 6.53 17.87 8.52
C GLU A 111 7.19 16.61 7.98
N ILE A 112 8.53 16.61 7.89
CA ILE A 112 9.31 15.41 7.56
C ILE A 112 9.49 14.65 8.87
N ASP A 113 8.90 13.47 8.96
CA ASP A 113 9.13 12.55 10.07
C ASP A 113 10.05 11.41 9.60
N ASN A 114 11.36 11.62 9.70
CA ASN A 114 12.39 10.63 9.34
C ASN A 114 12.19 9.27 10.01
N VAL A 115 11.46 9.22 11.15
CA VAL A 115 11.18 7.96 11.85
C VAL A 115 9.99 7.21 11.24
N GLU A 116 8.99 7.92 10.71
CA GLU A 116 7.89 7.27 9.97
C GLU A 116 8.41 6.79 8.62
N GLU A 117 9.16 7.63 7.87
CA GLU A 117 9.78 7.23 6.59
C GLU A 117 10.71 6.00 6.74
N ALA A 118 11.60 5.99 7.74
CA ALA A 118 12.49 4.85 7.96
C ALA A 118 11.77 3.56 8.39
N LYS A 119 10.58 3.66 9.00
CA LYS A 119 9.77 2.47 9.34
C LYS A 119 9.09 1.91 8.11
N ASP A 120 8.57 2.78 7.26
CA ASP A 120 7.91 2.38 6.02
C ASP A 120 8.95 1.75 5.08
N GLU A 121 10.12 2.36 4.93
CA GLU A 121 11.24 1.78 4.17
C GLU A 121 11.70 0.42 4.73
N LEU A 122 11.79 0.27 6.06
CA LEU A 122 12.13 -1.02 6.66
C LEU A 122 11.06 -2.08 6.39
N GLN A 123 9.77 -1.73 6.45
CA GLN A 123 8.69 -2.66 6.13
C GLN A 123 8.74 -3.11 4.68
N ASP A 124 9.00 -2.20 3.75
CA ASP A 124 9.14 -2.53 2.33
C ASP A 124 10.32 -3.51 2.10
N ILE A 125 11.46 -3.26 2.75
CA ILE A 125 12.64 -4.14 2.69
C ILE A 125 12.34 -5.51 3.31
N GLU A 126 11.68 -5.56 4.47
CA GLU A 126 11.29 -6.82 5.11
C GLU A 126 10.37 -7.65 4.21
N LEU A 127 9.43 -6.98 3.52
CA LEU A 127 8.49 -7.61 2.60
C LEU A 127 9.19 -8.13 1.34
N GLU A 128 10.14 -7.37 0.77
CA GLU A 128 11.00 -7.82 -0.34
C GLU A 128 11.81 -9.07 0.05
N ILE A 129 12.42 -9.06 1.24
CA ILE A 129 13.19 -10.20 1.76
C ILE A 129 12.30 -11.42 1.95
N GLU A 130 11.08 -11.25 2.47
CA GLU A 130 10.13 -12.35 2.62
C GLU A 130 9.74 -12.95 1.26
N ALA A 131 9.40 -12.10 0.28
CA ALA A 131 9.05 -12.53 -1.06
C ALA A 131 10.19 -13.31 -1.74
N LEU A 132 11.42 -12.81 -1.68
CA LEU A 132 12.60 -13.49 -2.24
C LEU A 132 12.91 -14.82 -1.55
N ASN A 133 12.72 -14.91 -0.23
CA ASN A 133 12.88 -16.14 0.51
C ASN A 133 11.81 -17.18 0.15
N LEU A 134 10.57 -16.75 -0.07
CA LEU A 134 9.50 -17.61 -0.57
C LEU A 134 9.82 -18.09 -1.98
N ALA A 135 10.19 -17.20 -2.90
CA ALA A 135 10.56 -17.55 -4.27
C ALA A 135 11.67 -18.61 -4.34
N ASN A 136 12.68 -18.50 -3.48
CA ASN A 136 13.77 -19.48 -3.41
C ASN A 136 13.34 -20.87 -2.92
N LYS A 137 12.30 -20.95 -2.09
CA LYS A 137 11.79 -22.21 -1.52
C LYS A 137 10.78 -22.91 -2.41
N LEU A 138 10.23 -22.22 -3.41
CA LEU A 138 9.17 -22.76 -4.25
C LEU A 138 9.66 -23.83 -5.23
N GLU A 139 8.83 -24.86 -5.39
CA GLU A 139 9.00 -25.87 -6.43
C GLU A 139 8.72 -25.30 -7.82
N VAL A 140 9.35 -25.86 -8.84
CA VAL A 140 9.28 -25.35 -10.22
C VAL A 140 7.84 -25.34 -10.75
N ASP A 141 7.03 -26.33 -10.41
CA ASP A 141 5.62 -26.42 -10.84
C ASP A 141 4.74 -25.32 -10.22
N HIS A 142 5.01 -24.97 -8.96
CA HIS A 142 4.32 -23.85 -8.29
C HIS A 142 4.79 -22.51 -8.83
N ALA A 143 6.09 -22.36 -9.05
CA ALA A 143 6.67 -21.18 -9.67
C ALA A 143 6.07 -20.91 -11.07
N GLU A 144 5.90 -21.96 -11.88
CA GLU A 144 5.25 -21.87 -13.18
C GLU A 144 3.78 -21.41 -13.05
N ALA A 145 3.06 -21.93 -12.05
CA ALA A 145 1.67 -21.54 -11.79
C ALA A 145 1.55 -20.04 -11.48
N VAL A 146 2.44 -19.52 -10.64
CA VAL A 146 2.48 -18.11 -10.26
C VAL A 146 2.82 -17.24 -11.48
N LEU A 147 3.87 -17.57 -12.23
CA LEU A 147 4.27 -16.81 -13.41
C LEU A 147 3.23 -16.85 -14.54
N ARG A 148 2.45 -17.94 -14.68
CA ARG A 148 1.36 -17.99 -15.67
C ARG A 148 0.24 -17.01 -15.38
N VAL A 149 0.03 -16.61 -14.12
CA VAL A 149 -0.96 -15.57 -13.78
C VAL A 149 -0.50 -14.20 -14.28
N GLU A 150 0.81 -13.94 -14.23
CA GLU A 150 1.41 -12.67 -14.63
C GLU A 150 1.67 -12.61 -16.15
N GLN A 151 2.37 -13.59 -16.71
CA GLN A 151 2.88 -13.60 -18.09
C GLN A 151 2.03 -14.45 -19.06
N GLY A 152 1.06 -15.21 -18.54
CA GLY A 152 0.16 -16.03 -19.35
C GLY A 152 0.80 -17.31 -19.89
N SER A 153 0.40 -17.71 -21.10
CA SER A 153 0.77 -18.99 -21.72
C SER A 153 2.20 -19.05 -22.29
N SER A 154 2.95 -17.93 -22.28
CA SER A 154 4.36 -17.91 -22.70
C SER A 154 5.25 -18.77 -21.81
N VAL A 155 4.88 -18.90 -20.53
CA VAL A 155 5.64 -19.63 -19.50
C VAL A 155 5.76 -21.12 -19.84
N SER A 156 4.79 -21.71 -20.53
CA SER A 156 4.79 -23.12 -20.95
C SER A 156 5.97 -23.50 -21.85
N ARG A 157 6.65 -22.52 -22.45
CA ARG A 157 7.81 -22.71 -23.35
C ARG A 157 9.15 -22.42 -22.68
N MET A 158 9.14 -21.93 -21.44
CA MET A 158 10.34 -21.50 -20.75
C MET A 158 11.06 -22.68 -20.09
N THR A 159 12.37 -22.56 -19.98
CA THR A 159 13.19 -23.53 -19.24
C THR A 159 13.03 -23.32 -17.73
N SER A 160 13.30 -24.36 -16.94
CA SER A 160 13.23 -24.26 -15.47
C SER A 160 14.16 -23.20 -14.87
N GLN A 161 15.26 -22.87 -15.56
CA GLN A 161 16.18 -21.81 -15.15
C GLN A 161 15.61 -20.42 -15.43
N GLU A 162 14.92 -20.24 -16.57
CA GLU A 162 14.22 -19.00 -16.90
C GLU A 162 13.04 -18.76 -15.96
N ILE A 163 12.25 -19.80 -15.66
CA ILE A 163 11.16 -19.74 -14.67
C ILE A 163 11.70 -19.27 -13.31
N LYS A 164 12.79 -19.86 -12.82
CA LYS A 164 13.38 -19.44 -11.53
C LYS A 164 13.89 -18.00 -11.56
N ARG A 165 14.54 -17.58 -12.64
CA ARG A 165 15.04 -16.21 -12.79
C ARG A 165 13.88 -15.21 -12.78
N ASP A 166 12.86 -15.46 -13.58
CA ASP A 166 11.75 -14.53 -13.76
C ASP A 166 10.86 -14.50 -12.51
N LEU A 167 10.74 -15.61 -11.78
CA LEU A 167 10.09 -15.65 -10.46
C LEU A 167 10.81 -14.75 -9.44
N LEU A 168 12.15 -14.79 -9.42
CA LEU A 168 12.94 -13.93 -8.52
C LEU A 168 12.86 -12.46 -8.90
N LEU A 169 12.77 -12.15 -10.19
CA LEU A 169 12.53 -10.79 -10.66
C LEU A 169 11.14 -10.30 -10.24
N PHE A 170 10.11 -11.12 -10.42
CA PHE A 170 8.75 -10.78 -10.02
C PHE A 170 8.63 -10.58 -8.50
N ALA A 171 9.24 -11.45 -7.69
CA ALA A 171 9.28 -11.30 -6.23
C ALA A 171 9.99 -10.02 -5.77
N LYS A 172 10.89 -9.47 -6.59
CA LYS A 172 11.60 -8.22 -6.31
C LYS A 172 10.82 -6.99 -6.77
N GLU A 173 10.21 -7.04 -7.95
CA GLU A 173 9.49 -5.90 -8.54
C GLU A 173 8.17 -5.63 -7.82
N ASP A 174 7.41 -6.68 -7.49
CA ASP A 174 6.12 -6.57 -6.80
C ASP A 174 5.99 -7.59 -5.64
N PRO A 175 6.73 -7.40 -4.53
CA PRO A 175 6.78 -8.35 -3.43
C PRO A 175 5.41 -8.69 -2.81
N ALA A 176 4.54 -7.69 -2.65
CA ALA A 176 3.22 -7.87 -2.04
C ALA A 176 2.28 -8.70 -2.94
N LEU A 177 2.28 -8.44 -4.24
CA LEU A 177 1.49 -9.22 -5.19
C LEU A 177 2.00 -10.66 -5.27
N PHE A 178 3.33 -10.83 -5.30
CA PHE A 178 3.96 -12.14 -5.30
C PHE A 178 3.53 -13.00 -4.11
N ILE A 179 3.66 -12.47 -2.88
CA ILE A 179 3.27 -13.19 -1.66
C ILE A 179 1.80 -13.61 -1.70
N ASN A 180 0.91 -12.71 -2.17
CA ASN A 180 -0.51 -13.01 -2.30
C ASN A 180 -0.79 -14.14 -3.30
N LEU A 181 -0.11 -14.16 -4.44
CA LEU A 181 -0.28 -15.20 -5.45
C LEU A 181 0.30 -16.54 -4.99
N VAL A 182 1.43 -16.54 -4.29
CA VAL A 182 2.04 -17.76 -3.77
C VAL A 182 1.15 -18.43 -2.72
N ASN A 183 0.49 -17.62 -1.88
CA ASN A 183 -0.39 -18.11 -0.82
C ASN A 183 -1.82 -18.43 -1.31
N ASP A 184 -2.18 -18.14 -2.56
CA ASP A 184 -3.49 -18.50 -3.11
C ASP A 184 -3.49 -19.96 -3.59
N ASP A 185 -4.09 -20.84 -2.78
CA ASP A 185 -4.29 -22.26 -3.09
C ASP A 185 -4.97 -22.51 -4.45
N ASN A 186 -5.72 -21.54 -4.97
CA ASN A 186 -6.39 -21.69 -6.26
C ASN A 186 -5.44 -21.53 -7.44
N VAL A 187 -4.26 -20.91 -7.27
CA VAL A 187 -3.30 -20.69 -8.36
C VAL A 187 -2.79 -22.02 -8.91
N GLN A 188 -2.48 -22.98 -8.04
CA GLN A 188 -2.08 -24.33 -8.46
C GLN A 188 -3.20 -25.05 -9.23
N LEU A 189 -4.43 -25.00 -8.72
CA LEU A 189 -5.58 -25.67 -9.34
C LEU A 189 -5.98 -25.02 -10.67
N ARG A 190 -5.85 -23.70 -10.79
CA ARG A 190 -6.02 -22.97 -12.05
C ARG A 190 -4.98 -23.40 -13.06
N ASN A 191 -3.70 -23.45 -12.67
CA ASN A 191 -2.64 -23.91 -13.56
C ASN A 191 -2.86 -25.35 -14.01
N PHE A 192 -3.25 -26.24 -13.11
CA PHE A 192 -3.61 -27.63 -13.45
C PHE A 192 -4.71 -27.70 -14.52
N THR A 193 -5.75 -26.86 -14.38
CA THR A 193 -6.85 -26.78 -15.34
C THR A 193 -6.37 -26.28 -16.70
N ILE A 194 -5.53 -25.24 -16.72
CA ILE A 194 -4.95 -24.70 -17.95
C ILE A 194 -4.08 -25.77 -18.64
N LYS A 195 -3.20 -26.44 -17.90
CA LYS A 195 -2.40 -27.56 -18.43
C LYS A 195 -3.29 -28.65 -19.03
N ALA A 196 -4.42 -28.97 -18.39
CA ALA A 196 -5.34 -29.99 -18.88
C ALA A 196 -6.08 -29.55 -20.16
N THR A 197 -6.35 -28.25 -20.31
CA THR A 197 -6.87 -27.69 -21.57
C THR A 197 -5.84 -27.68 -22.69
N GLU A 198 -4.59 -27.31 -22.40
CA GLU A 198 -3.48 -27.31 -23.36
C GLU A 198 -3.17 -28.73 -23.85
N ALA A 199 -3.24 -29.72 -22.95
CA ALA A 199 -3.07 -31.14 -23.26
C ALA A 199 -4.28 -31.78 -23.97
N SER A 200 -5.33 -31.01 -24.31
CA SER A 200 -6.55 -31.52 -24.93
C SER A 200 -7.22 -32.65 -24.13
N ILE A 201 -7.14 -32.61 -22.80
CA ILE A 201 -7.83 -33.57 -21.91
C ILE A 201 -9.26 -33.08 -21.64
N ILE A 202 -9.37 -31.78 -21.39
CA ILE A 202 -10.62 -31.04 -21.21
C ILE A 202 -10.64 -29.86 -22.18
N TYR A 203 -11.82 -29.36 -22.51
CA TYR A 203 -11.95 -28.12 -23.28
C TYR A 203 -13.07 -27.25 -22.70
N LEU A 204 -12.90 -25.94 -22.88
CA LEU A 204 -13.90 -24.93 -22.56
C LEU A 204 -14.72 -24.65 -23.83
N ASP A 205 -16.04 -24.57 -23.68
CA ASP A 205 -16.95 -24.23 -24.77
C ASP A 205 -16.68 -22.83 -25.35
N GLN A 206 -17.13 -22.59 -26.58
CA GLN A 206 -17.00 -21.28 -27.25
C GLN A 206 -17.70 -20.17 -26.47
N GLU A 207 -18.80 -20.49 -25.78
CA GLU A 207 -19.52 -19.56 -24.91
C GLU A 207 -18.85 -19.36 -23.54
N GLN A 208 -17.73 -20.04 -23.26
CA GLN A 208 -17.02 -20.04 -21.98
C GLN A 208 -17.85 -20.44 -20.75
N ARG A 209 -18.96 -21.16 -20.97
CA ARG A 209 -19.91 -21.53 -19.91
C ARG A 209 -19.79 -22.95 -19.40
N ASN A 210 -19.20 -23.86 -20.18
CA ASN A 210 -19.20 -25.28 -19.86
C ASN A 210 -17.83 -25.89 -20.09
N PHE A 211 -17.37 -26.69 -19.14
CA PHE A 211 -16.20 -27.55 -19.33
C PHE A 211 -16.65 -28.95 -19.77
N PHE A 212 -15.94 -29.51 -20.74
CA PHE A 212 -16.20 -30.83 -21.29
C PHE A 212 -14.93 -31.67 -21.32
N TRP A 213 -15.10 -32.98 -21.25
CA TRP A 213 -14.03 -33.92 -21.60
C TRP A 213 -13.82 -33.94 -23.11
N TYR A 214 -12.56 -33.92 -23.56
CA TYR A 214 -12.24 -33.92 -24.98
C TYR A 214 -12.63 -35.24 -25.69
N ASN A 215 -12.45 -36.39 -25.05
CA ASN A 215 -12.63 -37.69 -25.71
C ASN A 215 -14.09 -38.11 -25.90
N ASN A 216 -14.99 -37.72 -25.00
CA ASN A 216 -16.38 -38.21 -25.00
C ASN A 216 -17.41 -37.08 -24.96
N ASN A 217 -16.99 -35.81 -25.00
CA ASN A 217 -17.83 -34.62 -24.90
C ASN A 217 -18.79 -34.65 -23.71
N LYS A 218 -18.47 -35.40 -22.65
CA LYS A 218 -19.29 -35.41 -21.43
C LYS A 218 -19.05 -34.12 -20.66
N LYS A 219 -20.13 -33.46 -20.28
CA LYS A 219 -20.10 -32.24 -19.47
C LYS A 219 -19.52 -32.51 -18.09
N LEU A 220 -18.55 -31.69 -17.69
CA LEU A 220 -17.93 -31.71 -16.37
C LEU A 220 -18.66 -30.79 -15.41
N MET A 221 -18.70 -29.50 -15.74
CA MET A 221 -19.39 -28.50 -14.95
C MET A 221 -19.91 -27.34 -15.80
N THR A 222 -20.79 -26.54 -15.19
CA THR A 222 -21.22 -25.25 -15.72
C THR A 222 -20.55 -24.16 -14.90
N VAL A 223 -19.91 -23.20 -15.56
CA VAL A 223 -19.31 -22.03 -14.93
C VAL A 223 -20.44 -21.11 -14.42
N PRO A 224 -20.42 -20.67 -13.14
CA PRO A 224 -21.35 -19.67 -12.62
C PRO A 224 -21.31 -18.37 -13.44
N PHE A 225 -22.42 -17.66 -13.49
CA PHE A 225 -22.48 -16.38 -14.18
C PHE A 225 -21.61 -15.35 -13.44
N ASP A 226 -20.82 -14.57 -14.18
CA ASP A 226 -19.91 -13.52 -13.68
C ASP A 226 -18.62 -13.98 -12.97
N GLU A 227 -18.24 -15.26 -13.10
CA GLU A 227 -16.96 -15.77 -12.60
C GLU A 227 -15.97 -16.14 -13.73
N ASN A 228 -14.67 -16.04 -13.44
CA ASN A 228 -13.64 -16.53 -14.35
C ASN A 228 -13.74 -18.07 -14.46
N PRO A 229 -13.82 -18.64 -15.69
CA PRO A 229 -13.98 -20.09 -15.90
C PRO A 229 -12.95 -20.95 -15.17
N TYR A 230 -11.68 -20.55 -15.17
CA TYR A 230 -10.61 -21.31 -14.52
C TYR A 230 -10.66 -21.21 -13.00
N SER A 231 -11.11 -20.07 -12.46
CA SER A 231 -11.35 -19.91 -11.02
C SER A 231 -12.52 -20.78 -10.54
N ALA A 232 -13.61 -20.79 -11.29
CA ALA A 232 -14.77 -21.63 -11.00
C ALA A 232 -14.43 -23.13 -11.06
N PHE A 233 -13.61 -23.52 -12.04
CA PHE A 233 -13.16 -24.91 -12.15
C PHE A 233 -12.19 -25.29 -11.01
N ALA A 234 -11.29 -24.39 -10.61
CA ALA A 234 -10.44 -24.61 -9.44
C ALA A 234 -11.27 -24.80 -8.16
N ALA A 235 -12.34 -24.02 -7.98
CA ALA A 235 -13.28 -24.22 -6.88
C ALA A 235 -14.04 -25.55 -6.98
N TYR A 236 -14.44 -25.95 -8.19
CA TYR A 236 -15.08 -27.24 -8.43
C TYR A 236 -14.18 -28.42 -8.06
N LEU A 237 -12.88 -28.38 -8.39
CA LEU A 237 -11.92 -29.44 -8.04
C LEU A 237 -11.76 -29.66 -6.53
N LYS A 238 -12.13 -28.69 -5.69
CA LYS A 238 -12.14 -28.82 -4.23
C LYS A 238 -13.37 -29.57 -3.68
N THR A 239 -14.40 -29.78 -4.50
CA THR A 239 -15.61 -30.53 -4.10
C THR A 239 -15.38 -32.04 -4.18
N ASP A 240 -16.23 -32.83 -3.54
CA ASP A 240 -16.13 -34.30 -3.55
C ASP A 240 -16.19 -34.88 -4.98
N GLU A 241 -17.10 -34.38 -5.81
CA GLU A 241 -17.21 -34.75 -7.23
C GLU A 241 -15.99 -34.28 -8.04
N GLY A 242 -15.50 -33.07 -7.79
CA GLY A 242 -14.34 -32.52 -8.48
C GLY A 242 -13.03 -33.20 -8.12
N SER A 243 -12.89 -33.76 -6.91
CA SER A 243 -11.71 -34.52 -6.50
C SER A 243 -11.53 -35.81 -7.33
N GLU A 244 -12.62 -36.47 -7.71
CA GLU A 244 -12.58 -37.63 -8.61
C GLU A 244 -12.14 -37.21 -10.02
N VAL A 245 -12.64 -36.07 -10.51
CA VAL A 245 -12.25 -35.49 -11.79
C VAL A 245 -10.76 -35.11 -11.78
N TYR A 246 -10.26 -34.50 -10.71
CA TYR A 246 -8.84 -34.18 -10.53
C TYR A 246 -7.97 -35.42 -10.73
N LYS A 247 -8.26 -36.50 -10.00
CA LYS A 247 -7.53 -37.78 -10.11
C LYS A 247 -7.63 -38.41 -11.49
N ALA A 248 -8.78 -38.26 -12.16
CA ALA A 248 -8.98 -38.77 -13.51
C ALA A 248 -8.16 -37.99 -14.56
N ILE A 249 -8.06 -36.67 -14.41
CA ILE A 249 -7.20 -35.82 -15.25
C ILE A 249 -5.73 -36.15 -14.98
N GLU A 250 -5.34 -36.25 -13.71
CA GLU A 250 -3.96 -36.58 -13.30
C GLU A 250 -3.47 -37.90 -13.92
N LYS A 251 -4.33 -38.93 -13.96
CA LYS A 251 -4.02 -40.21 -14.62
C LYS A 251 -3.80 -40.10 -16.12
N LYS A 252 -4.35 -39.09 -16.78
CA LYS A 252 -4.19 -38.87 -18.24
C LYS A 252 -2.97 -38.03 -18.60
N PHE A 253 -2.32 -37.40 -17.62
CA PHE A 253 -1.03 -36.73 -17.80
C PHE A 253 0.16 -37.71 -17.79
N LYS A 254 -0.02 -38.92 -17.26
CA LYS A 254 0.95 -40.02 -17.34
C LYS A 254 0.77 -40.83 -18.61
#